data_AF-Q9C4W9-F1
#
_entry.id   AF-Q9C4W9-F1
#
_cell.length_a   1.000
_cell.length_b   1.000
_cell.length_c   1.000
_cell.angle_alpha   90.00
_cell.angle_beta   90.00
_cell.angle_gamma   90.00
#
_symmetry.space_group_name_H-M   'P 1'
#
loop_
_entity.id
_entity.type
_entity.pdbx_description
1 polymer ?
#
loop_
_entity_poly.entity_id
_entity_poly.type
_entity_poly.pdbx_seq_one_letter_code
_entity_poly.pdbx_strand_id
1 'polypeptide(L)' 'MKKFLVRMMCNEPFYYSPATVEFAYVWAENENEAKQAVTDGICVAIDATEAEEE' A
#
# COMPACT_ATOMS: atom_id res chain seq x y z
N MET A 1 10.27 0.02 -14.49
CA MET A 1 9.99 -0.04 -13.05
C MET A 1 10.46 1.21 -12.32
N LYS A 2 9.57 1.79 -11.52
CA LYS A 2 9.76 2.96 -10.64
C LYS A 2 9.43 2.55 -9.21
N LYS A 3 9.95 3.30 -8.23
CA LYS A 3 9.66 3.08 -6.81
C LYS A 3 8.42 3.88 -6.43
N PHE A 4 7.48 3.23 -5.77
CA PHE A 4 6.26 3.85 -5.27
C PHE A 4 6.17 3.67 -3.76
N LEU A 5 5.76 4.72 -3.04
CA LEU A 5 5.26 4.64 -1.68
C LEU A 5 3.76 4.41 -1.75
N VAL A 6 3.30 3.28 -1.24
CA VAL A 6 1.88 2.90 -1.22
C VAL A 6 1.35 3.02 0.20
N ARG A 7 0.26 3.78 0.36
CA ARG A 7 -0.46 3.91 1.63
C ARG A 7 -1.62 2.93 1.66
N MET A 8 -1.74 2.14 2.71
CA MET A 8 -2.72 1.06 2.84
C MET A 8 -3.59 1.26 4.09
N MET A 9 -4.85 0.83 4.01
CA MET A 9 -5.71 0.64 5.16
C MET A 9 -5.83 -0.85 5.43
N CYS A 10 -5.35 -1.29 6.60
CA CYS A 10 -5.32 -2.70 7.00
C CYS A 10 -6.32 -2.95 8.13
N ASN A 11 -7.12 -4.00 7.97
CA ASN A 11 -7.93 -4.53 9.06
C ASN A 11 -7.07 -5.43 9.92
N GLU A 12 -7.07 -5.15 11.22
CA GLU A 12 -6.43 -6.01 12.20
C GLU A 12 -7.20 -7.33 12.33
N PRO A 13 -6.51 -8.47 12.53
CA PRO A 13 -7.15 -9.78 12.66
C PRO A 13 -8.04 -9.91 13.90
N PHE A 14 -7.95 -8.96 14.83
CA PHE A 14 -8.75 -8.93 16.05
C PHE A 14 -9.97 -8.01 15.88
N TYR A 15 -11.16 -8.57 16.08
CA TYR A 15 -12.48 -7.92 15.93
C TYR A 15 -12.70 -6.60 16.69
N TYR A 16 -11.81 -6.24 17.63
CA TYR A 16 -11.91 -5.03 18.45
C TYR A 16 -10.78 -4.02 18.20
N SER A 17 -9.83 -4.34 17.33
CA SER A 17 -8.74 -3.43 17.00
C SER A 17 -9.17 -2.48 15.89
N PRO A 18 -8.86 -1.18 15.99
CA PRO A 18 -9.11 -0.24 14.91
C PRO A 18 -8.27 -0.61 13.68
N ALA A 19 -8.79 -0.29 12.49
CA ALA A 19 -8.01 -0.39 11.26
C ALA A 19 -6.75 0.49 11.36
N THR A 20 -5.65 0.00 10.81
CA THR A 20 -4.34 0.65 10.83
C THR A 20 -4.01 1.22 9.46
N VAL A 21 -3.21 2.28 9.43
CA VAL A 21 -2.64 2.82 8.20
C VAL A 21 -1.19 2.39 8.11
N GLU A 22 -0.86 1.68 7.04
CA GLU A 22 0.47 1.16 6.79
C GLU A 22 1.06 1.73 5.49
N PHE A 23 2.38 1.66 5.36
CA PHE A 23 3.13 2.18 4.22
C PHE A 23 4.10 1.14 3.70
N ALA A 24 4.13 0.95 2.38
CA ALA A 24 5.03 0.01 1.72
C ALA A 24 5.73 0.67 0.53
N TYR A 25 7.02 0.39 0.36
CA TYR A 25 7.73 0.72 -0.87
C TYR A 25 7.65 -0.45 -1.86
N VAL A 26 7.20 -0.18 -3.07
CA VAL A 26 6.99 -1.19 -4.12
C VAL A 26 7.62 -0.71 -5.42
N TRP A 27 8.23 -1.64 -6.15
CA TRP A 27 8.67 -1.39 -7.52
C TRP A 27 7.60 -1.85 -8.50
N ALA A 28 7.13 -0.94 -9.36
CA ALA A 28 6.07 -1.19 -10.34
C ALA A 28 6.24 -0.32 -11.59
N GLU A 29 5.55 -0.61 -12.70
CA GLU A 29 5.58 0.23 -13.90
C GLU A 29 4.66 1.46 -13.79
N ASN A 30 3.59 1.37 -12.99
CA ASN A 30 2.63 2.44 -12.80
C ASN A 30 1.92 2.36 -11.43
N GLU A 31 1.18 3.41 -11.10
CA GLU A 31 0.44 3.52 -9.83
C GLU A 31 -0.55 2.37 -9.60
N ASN A 32 -1.25 1.93 -10.65
CA ASN A 32 -2.27 0.88 -10.53
C ASN A 32 -1.63 -0.47 -10.20
N GLU A 33 -0.50 -0.79 -10.83
CA GLU A 33 0.30 -1.97 -10.51
C GLU A 33 0.87 -1.91 -9.08
N ALA A 34 1.36 -0.75 -8.65
CA ALA A 34 1.86 -0.56 -7.28
C ALA A 34 0.78 -0.82 -6.22
N LYS A 35 -0.46 -0.34 -6.45
CA LYS A 35 -1.61 -0.58 -5.55
C LYS A 35 -2.00 -2.05 -5.51
N GLN A 36 -2.04 -2.72 -6.65
CA GLN A 36 -2.39 -4.14 -6.73
C GLN A 36 -1.38 -5.03 -6.03
N ALA A 37 -0.09 -4.68 -6.06
CA ALA A 37 0.98 -5.47 -5.45
C ALA A 37 0.86 -5.61 -3.91
N VAL A 38 0.12 -4.71 -3.26
CA VAL A 38 -0.02 -4.69 -1.79
C VAL A 38 -1.46 -4.86 -1.30
N THR A 39 -2.42 -4.93 -2.23
CA THR A 39 -3.81 -5.18 -1.89
C THR A 39 -4.02 -6.66 -1.66
N ASP A 40 -4.50 -7.04 -0.49
CA ASP A 40 -4.79 -8.43 -0.13
C ASP A 40 -6.13 -8.55 0.64
N GLY A 41 -6.37 -9.71 1.26
CA GLY A 41 -7.62 -9.96 2.00
C GLY A 41 -7.79 -9.13 3.28
N ILE A 42 -6.74 -8.46 3.76
CA ILE A 42 -6.74 -7.69 5.02
C ILE A 42 -6.37 -6.22 4.80
N CYS A 43 -5.62 -5.89 3.74
CA CYS A 43 -5.12 -4.57 3.44
C CYS A 43 -5.60 -4.10 2.07
N VAL A 44 -6.08 -2.86 2.00
CA VAL A 44 -6.49 -2.21 0.75
C VAL A 44 -5.63 -0.98 0.50
N ALA A 45 -5.06 -0.87 -0.70
CA ALA A 45 -4.31 0.32 -1.10
C ALA A 45 -5.23 1.54 -1.25
N ILE A 46 -4.88 2.65 -0.60
CA ILE A 46 -5.59 3.94 -0.68
C ILE A 46 -5.02 4.75 -1.85
N ASP A 47 -3.71 4.95 -1.85
CA ASP A 47 -2.96 5.69 -2.86
C ASP A 47 -1.56 5.12 -3.04
N ALA A 48 -0.95 5.42 -4.17
CA ALA A 48 0.46 5.16 -4.42
C ALA A 48 1.07 6.41 -5.05
N THR A 49 2.24 6.81 -4.56
CA THR A 49 2.97 7.99 -5.04
C THR A 49 4.36 7.56 -5.48
N GLU A 50 4.82 8.02 -6.65
CA GLU A 50 6.19 7.79 -7.10
C GLU A 50 7.16 8.43 -6.10
N ALA A 51 8.05 7.62 -5.54
CA ALA A 51 9.04 8.07 -4.57
C ALA A 51 10.28 8.54 -5.33
N GLU A 52 10.56 9.85 -5.28
CA GLU A 52 11.82 10.39 -5.75
C GLU A 52 12.94 9.94 -4.79
N GLU A 53 14.00 9.31 -5.32
CA GLU A 53 15.21 9.05 -4.54
C GLU A 53 16.04 10.35 -4.54
N GLU A 54 16.10 11.03 -3.38
CA GLU A 54 17.05 12.14 -3.13
C GLU A 54 18.50 11.67 -3.06
#